data_AF-A0A285JDZ9-F1
#
_entry.id   AF-A0A285JDZ9-F1
#
_cell.length_a   1.000
_cell.length_b   1.000
_cell.length_c   1.000
_cell.angle_alpha   90.00
_cell.angle_beta   90.00
_cell.angle_gamma   90.00
#
_symmetry.space_group_name_H-M   'P 1'
#
loop_
_entity.id
_entity.type
_entity.pdbx_description
1 polymer ?
#
loop_
_entity_poly.entity_id
_entity_poly.type
_entity_poly.pdbx_seq_one_letter_code
_entity_poly.pdbx_strand_id
1 'polypeptide(L)'
;MWLDRVTGQKVMSLPVAVGQGKFFTSQPINETLAVLPGSPGHLVAAGIESLQPEFSRLKFDGIAPEHQAMAELLCRAIETIDSAMDQASSLASPMMPSAVINAESHLLPFEELLLIVIEKGHLHHISLYPRVDLHYEDEVTDIARVKRLAKGALVHLASHSECWQRQTLTGVIPKKALARFSDDDFNIYENRVFARLVDKMDLHLTRRLLILKDLQKNLSQALELYTATKLNHRLTHEICSLWGQTFSENETDKASQVLDETYATLIKLQGAVAALKQGPLYQKVDRRAQVGHSIHMTNILSHDSHYRHLAVLWNELAKIDNHKVTTPEELYRRNCYLAKAYSNYAGLVLQHALKPYIANKMTGEWGGLRFSLQQEGLEWQLLVNDNLKTQTKVLLTVIPWLTLSESSELEVQELTQMKDSVRVIFWPDSAIKNKDLCDITAAIPLTPLDLYCVERVGRLIDQVILSELLRAYAEKIPKIPLKILDFVANTSGNTALITDKAGMTLTLREQINPELLNSVVALLHESNAITQAQLLIQRQKEIAALEICSVCQEKVKLEYQQPLGFKCICKTCKAERYLRKRDTGWEFEQKIAGEINFTKYGRRSMMISG
;
A
#
# COMPACT_ATOMS: atom_id res chain seq x y z
N MET A 1 -10.51 24.32 -12.56
CA MET A 1 -9.43 23.63 -13.31
C MET A 1 -8.77 22.65 -12.37
N TRP A 2 -8.61 21.39 -12.76
CA TRP A 2 -8.09 20.33 -11.89
C TRP A 2 -6.63 20.06 -12.20
N LEU A 3 -5.82 19.78 -11.18
CA LEU A 3 -4.47 19.24 -11.35
C LEU A 3 -4.55 17.72 -11.17
N ASP A 4 -4.15 16.98 -12.19
CA ASP A 4 -3.86 15.56 -12.05
C ASP A 4 -2.49 15.41 -11.36
N ARG A 5 -2.49 14.92 -10.12
CA ARG A 5 -1.25 14.77 -9.34
C ARG A 5 -0.34 13.69 -9.91
N VAL A 6 -0.88 12.71 -10.62
CA VAL A 6 -0.10 11.61 -11.18
C VAL A 6 0.68 12.08 -12.40
N THR A 7 0.00 12.69 -13.37
CA THR A 7 0.62 13.18 -14.62
C THR A 7 1.24 14.57 -14.49
N GLY A 8 0.78 15.37 -13.52
CA GLY A 8 1.19 16.77 -13.32
C GLY A 8 0.51 17.76 -14.26
N GLN A 9 -0.45 17.29 -15.06
CA GLN A 9 -1.14 18.09 -16.06
C GLN A 9 -2.39 18.76 -15.48
N LYS A 10 -2.71 19.96 -15.98
CA LYS A 10 -3.95 20.64 -15.66
C LYS A 10 -5.05 20.16 -16.61
N VAL A 11 -6.14 19.66 -16.05
CA VAL A 11 -7.28 19.09 -16.78
C VAL A 11 -8.51 19.96 -16.56
N MET A 12 -9.28 20.19 -17.63
CA MET A 12 -10.50 21.00 -17.59
C MET A 12 -11.72 20.18 -17.17
N SER A 13 -11.78 18.89 -17.52
CA SER A 13 -12.87 17.97 -17.22
C SER A 13 -12.37 16.70 -16.52
N LEU A 14 -13.06 16.26 -15.47
CA LEU A 14 -12.73 15.00 -14.78
C LEU A 14 -13.22 13.78 -15.57
N PRO A 15 -12.49 12.65 -15.54
CA PRO A 15 -12.94 11.38 -16.11
C PRO A 15 -14.14 10.81 -15.32
N VAL A 16 -14.87 9.86 -15.91
CA VAL A 16 -16.04 9.20 -15.29
C VAL A 16 -15.64 8.38 -14.06
N ALA A 17 -14.48 7.72 -14.10
CA ALA A 17 -13.91 6.98 -12.99
C ALA A 17 -12.74 7.77 -12.38
N VAL A 18 -12.73 7.94 -11.07
CA VAL A 18 -11.73 8.75 -10.35
C VAL A 18 -11.14 7.97 -9.18
N GLY A 19 -9.82 7.79 -9.21
CA GLY A 19 -9.07 7.30 -8.07
C GLY A 19 -9.00 8.31 -6.92
N GLN A 20 -9.07 7.82 -5.69
CA GLN A 20 -9.07 8.66 -4.49
C GLN A 20 -7.80 9.51 -4.39
N GLY A 21 -7.94 10.80 -4.12
CA GLY A 21 -6.83 11.72 -3.90
C GLY A 21 -5.99 12.06 -5.13
N LYS A 22 -6.35 11.58 -6.33
CA LYS A 22 -5.60 11.81 -7.58
C LYS A 22 -5.67 13.25 -8.06
N PHE A 23 -6.84 13.86 -8.00
CA PHE A 23 -7.06 15.22 -8.50
C PHE A 23 -7.05 16.25 -7.36
N PHE A 24 -6.51 17.43 -7.64
CA PHE A 24 -6.47 18.57 -6.72
C PHE A 24 -7.02 19.83 -7.39
N THR A 25 -7.69 20.69 -6.62
CA THR A 25 -8.08 22.03 -7.08
C THR A 25 -7.69 23.10 -6.05
N SER A 26 -7.12 24.20 -6.54
CA SER A 26 -6.80 25.38 -5.75
C SER A 26 -7.97 26.35 -5.59
N GLN A 27 -9.06 26.17 -6.35
CA GLN A 27 -10.26 26.98 -6.24
C GLN A 27 -11.20 26.38 -5.19
N PRO A 28 -11.79 27.20 -4.29
CA PRO A 28 -12.79 26.73 -3.34
C PRO A 28 -13.99 26.19 -4.11
N ILE A 29 -14.33 24.94 -3.84
CA ILE A 29 -15.51 24.31 -4.45
C ILE A 29 -16.71 24.78 -3.66
N ASN A 30 -17.66 25.47 -4.29
CA ASN A 30 -18.79 26.06 -3.57
C ASN A 30 -19.94 25.07 -3.28
N GLU A 31 -19.92 23.87 -3.85
CA GLU A 31 -21.08 22.98 -3.79
C GLU A 31 -20.71 21.53 -3.50
N THR A 32 -21.46 20.94 -2.56
CA THR A 32 -21.23 19.66 -1.92
C THR A 32 -21.29 18.49 -2.91
N LEU A 33 -20.18 17.77 -3.06
CA LEU A 33 -19.98 16.37 -2.63
C LEU A 33 -18.63 15.86 -3.18
N ALA A 34 -17.78 15.35 -2.28
CA ALA A 34 -16.37 14.94 -2.44
C ALA A 34 -15.28 15.97 -2.05
N VAL A 35 -15.66 17.20 -1.69
CA VAL A 35 -14.82 18.23 -1.04
C VAL A 35 -15.71 19.05 -0.09
N LEU A 36 -15.20 19.45 1.08
CA LEU A 36 -15.91 20.39 1.97
C LEU A 36 -16.09 21.74 1.24
N PRO A 37 -17.31 22.32 1.19
CA PRO A 37 -17.54 23.58 0.50
C PRO A 37 -16.65 24.70 1.06
N GLY A 38 -16.03 25.49 0.17
CA GLY A 38 -15.24 26.67 0.51
C GLY A 38 -13.74 26.46 0.75
N SER A 39 -13.19 25.25 0.56
CA SER A 39 -11.75 24.98 0.76
C SER A 39 -11.07 24.41 -0.50
N PRO A 40 -9.85 24.84 -0.87
CA PRO A 40 -9.02 24.11 -1.83
C PRO A 40 -8.71 22.72 -1.26
N GLY A 41 -8.71 21.69 -2.10
CA GLY A 41 -8.66 20.33 -1.58
C GLY A 41 -8.44 19.24 -2.63
N HIS A 42 -8.09 18.06 -2.12
CA HIS A 42 -7.98 16.82 -2.89
C HIS A 42 -9.37 16.21 -3.09
N LEU A 43 -9.59 15.62 -4.26
CA LEU A 43 -10.85 14.95 -4.57
C LEU A 43 -10.86 13.57 -3.89
N VAL A 44 -11.73 13.41 -2.89
CA VAL A 44 -11.73 12.24 -2.00
C VAL A 44 -13.17 11.75 -1.79
N ALA A 45 -13.36 10.43 -1.73
CA ALA A 45 -14.68 9.83 -1.60
C ALA A 45 -15.35 10.19 -0.26
N ALA A 46 -16.62 10.62 -0.33
CA ALA A 46 -17.46 10.97 0.83
C ALA A 46 -18.62 9.97 1.05
N GLY A 47 -18.65 8.84 0.33
CA GLY A 47 -19.65 7.78 0.53
C GLY A 47 -21.05 8.05 -0.05
N ILE A 48 -21.21 9.01 -0.96
CA ILE A 48 -22.49 9.29 -1.64
C ILE A 48 -22.38 8.91 -3.12
N GLU A 49 -23.34 8.10 -3.60
CA GLU A 49 -23.46 7.66 -5.00
C GLU A 49 -24.16 8.69 -5.90
N SER A 50 -24.77 9.75 -5.34
CA SER A 50 -25.47 10.79 -6.09
C SER A 50 -24.69 12.10 -6.11
N LEU A 51 -24.01 12.35 -7.23
CA LEU A 51 -23.44 13.66 -7.54
C LEU A 51 -24.50 14.56 -8.21
N GLN A 52 -24.37 15.87 -8.03
CA GLN A 52 -25.16 16.87 -8.77
C GLN A 52 -25.10 16.65 -10.30
N PRO A 53 -26.06 17.12 -11.12
CA PRO A 53 -26.15 16.81 -12.56
C PRO A 53 -24.86 17.03 -13.37
N GLU A 54 -24.03 18.03 -13.06
CA GLU A 54 -22.75 18.29 -13.73
C GLU A 54 -21.65 17.26 -13.38
N PHE A 55 -21.78 16.58 -12.25
CA PHE A 55 -20.87 15.59 -11.70
C PHE A 55 -21.51 14.20 -11.56
N SER A 56 -22.78 14.04 -11.93
CA SER A 56 -23.67 12.87 -11.77
C SER A 56 -23.13 11.55 -12.33
N ARG A 57 -22.04 11.62 -13.11
CA ARG A 57 -21.38 10.46 -13.73
C ARG A 57 -20.07 10.06 -13.03
N LEU A 58 -19.57 10.85 -12.08
CA LEU A 58 -18.33 10.52 -11.38
C LEU A 58 -18.52 9.29 -10.48
N LYS A 59 -17.62 8.33 -10.59
CA LYS A 59 -17.56 7.15 -9.71
C LYS A 59 -16.17 7.07 -9.13
N PHE A 60 -16.09 6.92 -7.81
CA PHE A 60 -14.82 6.58 -7.18
C PHE A 60 -14.54 5.09 -7.40
N ASP A 61 -13.29 4.78 -7.72
CA ASP A 61 -12.89 3.40 -7.89
C ASP A 61 -13.05 2.63 -6.57
N GLY A 62 -13.82 1.54 -6.63
CA GLY A 62 -14.03 0.66 -5.50
C GLY A 62 -12.79 -0.19 -5.22
N ILE A 63 -12.64 -0.61 -3.96
CA ILE A 63 -11.66 -1.62 -3.59
C ILE A 63 -12.28 -2.98 -3.91
N ALA A 64 -11.53 -3.87 -4.57
CA ALA A 64 -12.02 -5.22 -4.83
C ALA A 64 -12.29 -5.95 -3.50
N PRO A 65 -13.35 -6.78 -3.40
CA PRO A 65 -13.71 -7.44 -2.13
C PRO A 65 -12.58 -8.25 -1.50
N GLU A 66 -11.71 -8.82 -2.34
CA GLU A 66 -10.50 -9.57 -1.95
C GLU A 66 -9.40 -8.72 -1.31
N HIS A 67 -9.32 -7.43 -1.65
CA HIS A 67 -8.31 -6.50 -1.13
C HIS A 67 -8.81 -5.63 0.02
N GLN A 68 -10.11 -5.66 0.34
CA GLN A 68 -10.71 -4.82 1.38
C GLN A 68 -10.09 -5.05 2.76
N ALA A 69 -9.88 -6.31 3.15
CA ALA A 69 -9.31 -6.66 4.45
C ALA A 69 -7.86 -6.16 4.58
N MET A 70 -7.09 -6.27 3.50
CA MET A 70 -5.72 -5.74 3.44
C MET A 70 -5.69 -4.21 3.49
N ALA A 71 -6.64 -3.55 2.82
CA ALA A 71 -6.79 -2.09 2.85
C ALA A 71 -7.03 -1.57 4.27
N GLU A 72 -7.89 -2.25 5.02
CA GLU A 72 -8.18 -1.91 6.42
C GLU A 72 -6.95 -2.07 7.32
N LEU A 73 -6.22 -3.18 7.17
CA LEU A 73 -4.96 -3.41 7.90
C LEU A 73 -3.92 -2.32 7.59
N LEU A 74 -3.72 -2.01 6.30
CA LEU A 74 -2.81 -0.98 5.85
C LEU A 74 -3.17 0.39 6.43
N CYS A 75 -4.46 0.77 6.37
CA CYS A 75 -4.92 2.05 6.91
C CYS A 75 -4.63 2.13 8.42
N ARG A 76 -4.96 1.09 9.21
CA ARG A 76 -4.65 1.05 10.65
C ARG A 76 -3.15 1.16 10.92
N ALA A 77 -2.31 0.51 10.12
CA ALA A 77 -0.86 0.61 10.24
C ALA A 77 -0.36 2.04 9.99
N ILE A 78 -0.82 2.69 8.92
CA ILE A 78 -0.46 4.07 8.59
C ILE A 78 -0.92 5.03 9.69
N GLU A 79 -2.17 4.91 10.17
CA GLU A 79 -2.71 5.74 11.25
C GLU A 79 -1.88 5.62 12.54
N THR A 80 -1.44 4.40 12.86
CA THR A 80 -0.61 4.13 14.03
C THR A 80 0.81 4.69 13.88
N ILE A 81 1.41 4.57 12.68
CA ILE A 81 2.74 5.14 12.40
C ILE A 81 2.70 6.67 12.47
N ASP A 82 1.71 7.31 11.84
CA ASP A 82 1.56 8.77 11.85
C ASP A 82 1.41 9.30 13.29
N SER A 83 0.58 8.63 14.10
CA SER A 83 0.43 8.95 15.52
C SER A 83 1.74 8.79 16.32
N ALA A 84 2.56 7.78 15.99
CA ALA A 84 3.85 7.56 16.65
C ALA A 84 4.91 8.58 16.21
N MET A 85 4.85 9.07 14.97
CA MET A 85 5.76 10.10 14.45
C MET A 85 5.63 11.41 15.21
N ASP A 86 4.41 11.81 15.58
CA ASP A 86 4.15 13.04 16.33
C ASP A 86 4.75 13.01 17.76
N GLN A 87 4.97 11.83 18.31
CA GLN A 87 5.43 11.63 19.70
C GLN A 87 6.92 11.34 19.81
N ALA A 88 7.59 11.01 18.69
CA ALA A 88 8.97 10.52 18.71
C ALA A 88 10.00 11.65 18.67
N SER A 89 11.05 11.54 19.50
CA SER A 89 12.22 12.44 19.46
C SER A 89 13.24 12.06 18.38
N SER A 90 13.10 10.87 17.79
CA SER A 90 13.91 10.33 16.71
C SER A 90 13.04 9.77 15.59
N LEU A 91 13.65 9.49 14.44
CA LEU A 91 12.95 8.90 13.29
C LEU A 91 12.29 7.56 13.67
N ALA A 92 10.95 7.50 13.59
CA ALA A 92 10.18 6.30 13.87
C ALA A 92 10.43 5.19 12.83
N SER A 93 10.19 3.93 13.19
CA SER A 93 10.30 2.83 12.23
C SER A 93 9.17 2.89 11.19
N PRO A 94 9.47 2.70 9.89
CA PRO A 94 8.47 2.67 8.83
C PRO A 94 7.83 1.28 8.61
N MET A 95 8.16 0.29 9.44
CA MET A 95 7.65 -1.08 9.35
C MET A 95 6.35 -1.26 10.14
N MET A 96 5.73 -2.45 10.02
CA MET A 96 4.49 -2.78 10.74
C MET A 96 4.60 -2.51 12.25
N PRO A 97 3.73 -1.67 12.84
CA PRO A 97 3.74 -1.39 14.27
C PRO A 97 3.35 -2.60 15.11
N SER A 98 3.99 -2.76 16.26
CA SER A 98 3.69 -3.85 17.19
C SER A 98 2.29 -3.80 17.77
N ALA A 99 1.75 -2.60 17.97
CA ALA A 99 0.36 -2.42 18.40
C ALA A 99 -0.64 -3.05 17.42
N VAL A 100 -0.42 -2.92 16.11
CA VAL A 100 -1.31 -3.47 15.07
C VAL A 100 -1.16 -4.99 15.00
N ILE A 101 0.08 -5.50 14.99
CA ILE A 101 0.33 -6.94 14.97
C ILE A 101 -0.28 -7.61 16.21
N ASN A 102 -0.04 -7.08 17.41
CA ASN A 102 -0.59 -7.64 18.65
C ASN A 102 -2.12 -7.61 18.65
N ALA A 103 -2.75 -6.52 18.20
CA ALA A 103 -4.21 -6.43 18.13
C ALA A 103 -4.83 -7.46 17.19
N GLU A 104 -4.17 -7.76 16.07
CA GLU A 104 -4.68 -8.74 15.09
C GLU A 104 -4.34 -10.19 15.46
N SER A 105 -3.22 -10.45 16.15
CA SER A 105 -2.74 -11.80 16.50
C SER A 105 -3.63 -12.56 17.48
N HIS A 106 -4.45 -11.88 18.26
CA HIS A 106 -5.37 -12.49 19.22
C HIS A 106 -6.77 -12.73 18.64
N LEU A 107 -7.52 -13.64 19.25
CA LEU A 107 -8.93 -13.82 18.96
C LEU A 107 -9.71 -12.57 19.37
N LEU A 108 -10.64 -12.16 18.51
CA LEU A 108 -11.59 -11.10 18.81
C LEU A 108 -12.67 -11.62 19.77
N PRO A 109 -13.31 -10.76 20.57
CA PRO A 109 -14.38 -11.18 21.50
C PRO A 109 -15.51 -11.98 20.82
N PHE A 110 -15.85 -11.63 19.57
CA PHE A 110 -16.79 -12.38 18.75
C PHE A 110 -16.31 -13.81 18.46
N GLU A 111 -15.03 -13.97 18.11
CA GLU A 111 -14.43 -15.26 17.73
C GLU A 111 -14.36 -16.20 18.95
N GLU A 112 -13.99 -15.67 20.12
CA GLU A 112 -14.02 -16.40 21.40
C GLU A 112 -15.44 -16.89 21.74
N LEU A 113 -16.44 -16.01 21.60
CA LEU A 113 -17.84 -16.37 21.82
C LEU A 113 -18.34 -17.39 20.80
N LEU A 114 -17.96 -17.25 19.54
CA LEU A 114 -18.31 -18.20 18.48
C LEU A 114 -17.74 -19.58 18.79
N LEU A 115 -16.49 -19.66 19.25
CA LEU A 115 -15.86 -20.91 19.66
C LEU A 115 -16.67 -21.59 20.78
N ILE A 116 -17.01 -20.87 21.84
CA ILE A 116 -17.80 -21.40 22.96
C ILE A 116 -19.17 -21.91 22.48
N VAL A 117 -19.85 -21.16 21.60
CA VAL A 117 -21.19 -21.50 21.11
C VAL A 117 -21.16 -22.72 20.18
N ILE A 118 -20.12 -22.84 19.35
CA ILE A 118 -19.92 -23.98 18.44
C ILE A 118 -19.56 -25.25 19.22
N GLU A 119 -18.65 -25.16 20.19
CA GLU A 119 -18.25 -26.29 21.04
C GLU A 119 -19.43 -26.84 21.86
N LYS A 120 -20.32 -25.96 22.33
CA LYS A 120 -21.57 -26.35 23.01
C LYS A 120 -22.65 -26.88 22.06
N GLY A 121 -22.42 -26.87 20.75
CA GLY A 121 -23.32 -27.44 19.74
C GLY A 121 -24.63 -26.66 19.53
N HIS A 122 -24.75 -25.43 20.01
CA HIS A 122 -26.01 -24.67 19.92
C HIS A 122 -26.43 -24.39 18.46
N LEU A 123 -25.48 -24.00 17.60
CA LEU A 123 -25.77 -23.73 16.19
C LEU A 123 -26.11 -25.01 15.41
N HIS A 124 -25.45 -26.13 15.74
CA HIS A 124 -25.75 -27.44 15.15
C HIS A 124 -27.15 -27.91 15.53
N HIS A 125 -27.55 -27.71 16.79
CA HIS A 125 -28.90 -28.03 17.25
C HIS A 125 -29.96 -27.23 16.49
N ILE A 126 -29.76 -25.92 16.30
CA ILE A 126 -30.69 -25.08 15.52
C ILE A 126 -30.79 -25.56 14.07
N SER A 127 -29.65 -25.91 13.46
CA SER A 127 -29.61 -26.39 12.08
C SER A 127 -30.36 -27.71 11.88
N LEU A 128 -30.25 -28.65 12.82
CA LEU A 128 -30.88 -29.97 12.75
C LEU A 128 -32.34 -29.96 13.23
N TYR A 129 -32.64 -29.19 14.26
CA TYR A 129 -33.94 -29.12 14.92
C TYR A 129 -34.44 -27.66 14.98
N PRO A 130 -34.75 -27.05 13.81
CA PRO A 130 -35.24 -25.68 13.77
C PRO A 130 -36.63 -25.55 14.39
N ARG A 131 -36.96 -24.34 14.84
CA ARG A 131 -38.34 -23.99 15.13
C ARG A 131 -39.05 -23.80 13.80
N VAL A 132 -40.23 -24.41 13.68
CA VAL A 132 -41.05 -24.42 12.47
C VAL A 132 -42.43 -23.92 12.88
N ASP A 133 -42.97 -22.98 12.10
CA ASP A 133 -44.36 -22.56 12.23
C ASP A 133 -45.21 -23.27 11.16
N LEU A 134 -46.53 -23.34 11.34
CA LEU A 134 -47.42 -23.92 10.33
C LEU A 134 -48.05 -22.82 9.48
N HIS A 135 -47.74 -22.82 8.19
CA HIS A 135 -48.46 -22.00 7.21
C HIS A 135 -49.65 -22.78 6.68
N TYR A 136 -50.78 -22.08 6.53
CA TYR A 136 -52.01 -22.68 6.02
C TYR A 136 -52.40 -21.99 4.72
N GLU A 137 -52.41 -22.76 3.63
CA GLU A 137 -52.86 -22.29 2.32
C GLU A 137 -54.15 -23.01 1.91
N ASP A 138 -55.11 -22.23 1.41
CA ASP A 138 -56.35 -22.75 0.88
C ASP A 138 -56.24 -22.83 -0.66
N GLU A 139 -56.22 -24.04 -1.22
CA GLU A 139 -56.08 -24.29 -2.67
C GLU A 139 -57.22 -25.19 -3.19
N VAL A 140 -57.74 -24.89 -4.38
CA VAL A 140 -58.76 -25.71 -5.05
C VAL A 140 -58.09 -26.91 -5.71
N THR A 141 -58.25 -28.09 -5.13
CA THR A 141 -57.64 -29.34 -5.62
C THR A 141 -58.70 -30.41 -5.89
N ASP A 142 -58.32 -31.45 -6.64
CA ASP A 142 -59.21 -32.58 -6.91
C ASP A 142 -59.67 -33.24 -5.61
N ILE A 143 -60.96 -33.58 -5.53
CA ILE A 143 -61.60 -34.06 -4.29
C ILE A 143 -60.88 -35.27 -3.67
N ALA A 144 -60.22 -36.10 -4.48
CA ALA A 144 -59.45 -37.26 -4.03
C ALA A 144 -58.17 -36.91 -3.26
N ARG A 145 -57.58 -35.72 -3.50
CA ARG A 145 -56.37 -35.22 -2.82
C ARG A 145 -56.68 -34.42 -1.55
N VAL A 146 -57.94 -34.06 -1.35
CA VAL A 146 -58.39 -33.23 -0.23
C VAL A 146 -58.39 -34.04 1.07
N LYS A 147 -57.50 -33.67 2.01
CA LYS A 147 -57.52 -34.23 3.38
C LYS A 147 -58.37 -33.41 4.34
N ARG A 148 -58.37 -32.08 4.20
CA ARG A 148 -59.12 -31.15 5.07
C ARG A 148 -59.71 -30.02 4.23
N LEU A 149 -60.99 -29.72 4.47
CA LEU A 149 -61.69 -28.62 3.78
C LEU A 149 -61.34 -27.26 4.39
N ALA A 150 -61.19 -26.26 3.52
CA ALA A 150 -60.98 -24.87 3.91
C ALA A 150 -62.22 -24.23 4.53
N LYS A 151 -62.02 -23.13 5.27
CA LYS A 151 -63.13 -22.36 5.85
C LYS A 151 -63.83 -21.59 4.72
N GLY A 152 -65.01 -22.08 4.32
CA GLY A 152 -65.74 -21.54 3.17
C GLY A 152 -65.72 -22.44 1.93
N ALA A 153 -65.18 -23.65 2.03
CA ALA A 153 -65.15 -24.60 0.91
C ALA A 153 -66.53 -24.89 0.31
N LEU A 154 -67.58 -24.95 1.14
CA LEU A 154 -68.96 -25.13 0.69
C LEU A 154 -69.50 -23.91 -0.07
N VAL A 155 -69.12 -22.70 0.36
CA VAL A 155 -69.51 -21.45 -0.29
C VAL A 155 -68.82 -21.32 -1.65
N HIS A 156 -67.51 -21.57 -1.69
CA HIS A 156 -66.74 -21.60 -2.93
C HIS A 156 -67.25 -22.67 -3.88
N LEU A 157 -67.60 -23.86 -3.37
CA LEU A 157 -68.20 -24.90 -4.20
C LEU A 157 -69.56 -24.46 -4.77
N ALA A 158 -70.40 -23.78 -3.97
CA ALA A 158 -71.69 -23.29 -4.44
C ALA A 158 -71.57 -22.17 -5.49
N SER A 159 -70.54 -21.33 -5.41
CA SER A 159 -70.31 -20.22 -6.34
C SER A 159 -69.59 -20.61 -7.64
N HIS A 160 -68.88 -21.75 -7.66
CA HIS A 160 -68.07 -22.21 -8.78
C HIS A 160 -68.56 -23.54 -9.36
N SER A 161 -69.52 -23.45 -10.29
CA SER A 161 -70.14 -24.62 -10.95
C SER A 161 -69.15 -25.47 -11.77
N GLU A 162 -68.03 -24.89 -12.19
CA GLU A 162 -66.90 -25.54 -12.86
C GLU A 162 -66.17 -26.55 -11.96
N CYS A 163 -66.33 -26.46 -10.63
CA CYS A 163 -65.78 -27.41 -9.68
C CYS A 163 -66.67 -28.65 -9.50
N TRP A 164 -67.82 -28.74 -10.19
CA TRP A 164 -68.79 -29.81 -10.04
C TRP A 164 -68.47 -30.97 -11.01
N GLN A 165 -68.61 -32.20 -10.54
CA GLN A 165 -68.54 -33.38 -11.40
C GLN A 165 -69.90 -33.70 -12.00
N ARG A 166 -70.95 -33.64 -11.17
CA ARG A 166 -72.35 -33.81 -11.58
C ARG A 166 -73.29 -33.18 -10.56
N GLN A 167 -74.44 -32.71 -11.04
CA GLN A 167 -75.54 -32.24 -10.20
C GLN A 167 -76.54 -33.38 -10.01
N THR A 168 -77.07 -33.51 -8.80
CA THR A 168 -78.12 -34.48 -8.44
C THR A 168 -79.30 -33.73 -7.84
N LEU A 169 -80.48 -34.35 -7.82
CA LEU A 169 -81.72 -33.74 -7.30
C LEU A 169 -81.62 -33.31 -5.83
N THR A 170 -80.68 -33.87 -5.06
CA THR A 170 -80.46 -33.59 -3.64
C THR A 170 -79.22 -32.73 -3.35
N GLY A 171 -78.41 -32.40 -4.36
CA GLY A 171 -77.17 -31.65 -4.16
C GLY A 171 -76.14 -31.82 -5.27
N VAL A 172 -74.93 -31.31 -5.03
CA VAL A 172 -73.84 -31.30 -6.01
C VAL A 172 -72.74 -32.27 -5.59
N ILE A 173 -72.22 -33.04 -6.54
CA ILE A 173 -71.05 -33.89 -6.32
C ILE A 173 -69.81 -33.14 -6.84
N PRO A 174 -68.86 -32.74 -5.96
CA PRO A 174 -67.69 -31.97 -6.35
C PRO A 174 -66.67 -32.82 -7.11
N LYS A 175 -66.09 -32.26 -8.18
CA LYS A 175 -64.87 -32.75 -8.84
C LYS A 175 -63.63 -32.19 -8.14
N LYS A 176 -63.69 -30.89 -7.80
CA LYS A 176 -62.65 -30.15 -7.08
C LYS A 176 -63.27 -29.48 -5.85
N ALA A 177 -62.49 -29.33 -4.80
CA ALA A 177 -62.91 -28.61 -3.60
C ALA A 177 -61.78 -27.75 -3.05
N LEU A 178 -62.15 -26.65 -2.41
CA LEU A 178 -61.20 -25.78 -1.70
C LEU A 178 -60.70 -26.52 -0.45
N ALA A 179 -59.44 -26.92 -0.48
CA ALA A 179 -58.77 -27.69 0.55
C ALA A 179 -57.79 -26.81 1.30
N ARG A 180 -57.62 -27.07 2.59
CA ARG A 180 -56.61 -26.43 3.42
C ARG A 180 -55.40 -27.33 3.55
N PHE A 181 -54.27 -26.91 3.00
CA PHE A 181 -52.99 -27.56 3.21
C PHE A 181 -52.28 -26.92 4.41
N SER A 182 -51.50 -27.73 5.11
CA SER A 182 -50.68 -27.29 6.23
C SER A 182 -49.24 -27.61 5.86
N ASP A 183 -48.49 -26.57 5.56
CA ASP A 183 -47.08 -26.68 5.17
C ASP A 183 -46.20 -26.11 6.27
N ASP A 184 -45.06 -26.77 6.48
CA ASP A 184 -44.05 -26.38 7.45
C ASP A 184 -43.34 -25.11 6.95
N ASP A 185 -43.51 -24.00 7.66
CA ASP A 185 -42.83 -22.74 7.37
C ASP A 185 -41.49 -22.67 8.12
N PHE A 186 -40.42 -22.88 7.37
CA PHE A 186 -39.05 -22.73 7.83
C PHE A 186 -38.56 -21.27 7.79
N ASN A 187 -39.30 -20.35 7.17
CA ASN A 187 -38.88 -18.98 6.88
C ASN A 187 -39.28 -17.97 7.99
N ILE A 188 -39.50 -18.45 9.21
CA ILE A 188 -39.70 -17.60 10.38
C ILE A 188 -38.51 -16.64 10.56
N TYR A 189 -38.77 -15.51 11.22
CA TYR A 189 -37.79 -14.44 11.41
C TYR A 189 -36.47 -14.96 12.02
N GLU A 190 -36.55 -15.84 13.01
CA GLU A 190 -35.40 -16.38 13.73
C GLU A 190 -34.53 -17.30 12.89
N ASN A 191 -35.14 -18.09 12.01
CA ASN A 191 -34.42 -18.95 11.07
C ASN A 191 -33.74 -18.13 9.99
N ARG A 192 -34.36 -17.02 9.56
CA ARG A 192 -33.72 -16.03 8.69
C ARG A 192 -32.53 -15.37 9.37
N VAL A 193 -32.67 -14.98 10.64
CA VAL A 193 -31.58 -14.45 11.46
C VAL A 193 -30.43 -15.46 11.52
N PHE A 194 -30.71 -16.74 11.78
CA PHE A 194 -29.71 -17.80 11.78
C PHE A 194 -28.97 -17.88 10.44
N ALA A 195 -29.70 -17.99 9.31
CA ALA A 195 -29.09 -18.14 8.00
C ALA A 195 -28.23 -16.93 7.60
N ARG A 196 -28.72 -15.72 7.86
CA ARG A 196 -27.97 -14.47 7.61
C ARG A 196 -26.78 -14.30 8.55
N LEU A 197 -26.89 -14.76 9.80
CA LEU A 197 -25.77 -14.75 10.72
C LEU A 197 -24.66 -15.66 10.17
N VAL A 198 -24.99 -16.88 9.74
CA VAL A 198 -24.03 -17.81 9.12
C VAL A 198 -23.30 -17.17 7.93
N ASP A 199 -24.01 -16.45 7.06
CA ASP A 199 -23.38 -15.72 5.95
C ASP A 199 -22.39 -14.65 6.42
N LYS A 200 -22.77 -13.86 7.44
CA LYS A 200 -21.90 -12.82 8.00
C LYS A 200 -20.68 -13.40 8.72
N MET A 201 -20.86 -14.51 9.46
CA MET A 201 -19.77 -15.21 10.14
C MET A 201 -18.75 -15.75 9.14
N ASP A 202 -19.21 -16.38 8.06
CA ASP A 202 -18.36 -16.92 6.99
C ASP A 202 -17.53 -15.80 6.32
N LEU A 203 -18.17 -14.67 6.01
CA LEU A 203 -17.50 -13.50 5.45
C LEU A 203 -16.44 -12.92 6.41
N HIS A 204 -16.78 -12.74 7.68
CA HIS A 204 -15.86 -12.23 8.70
C HIS A 204 -14.64 -13.14 8.89
N LEU A 205 -14.87 -14.44 9.07
CA LEU A 205 -13.80 -15.42 9.25
C LEU A 205 -12.89 -15.49 8.02
N THR A 206 -13.46 -15.46 6.81
CA THR A 206 -12.67 -15.46 5.57
C THR A 206 -11.78 -14.22 5.47
N ARG A 207 -12.30 -13.03 5.81
CA ARG A 207 -11.50 -11.79 5.85
C ARG A 207 -10.38 -11.86 6.88
N ARG A 208 -10.68 -12.31 8.10
CA ARG A 208 -9.70 -12.47 9.18
C ARG A 208 -8.59 -13.45 8.81
N LEU A 209 -8.92 -14.59 8.20
CA LEU A 209 -7.93 -15.57 7.74
C LEU A 209 -6.97 -15.00 6.69
N LEU A 210 -7.45 -14.15 5.77
CA LEU A 210 -6.58 -13.48 4.81
C LEU A 210 -5.60 -12.53 5.49
N ILE A 211 -6.08 -11.69 6.42
CA ILE A 211 -5.23 -10.77 7.21
C ILE A 211 -4.15 -11.54 7.97
N LEU A 212 -4.53 -12.57 8.71
CA LEU A 212 -3.58 -13.35 9.51
C LEU A 212 -2.54 -14.03 8.63
N LYS A 213 -2.92 -14.56 7.47
CA LYS A 213 -1.99 -15.21 6.55
C LYS A 213 -0.90 -14.27 6.05
N ASP A 214 -1.25 -13.02 5.73
CA ASP A 214 -0.26 -12.04 5.27
C ASP A 214 0.62 -11.52 6.41
N LEU A 215 0.07 -11.36 7.62
CA LEU A 215 0.85 -11.07 8.82
C LEU A 215 1.82 -12.22 9.16
N GLN A 216 1.37 -13.48 9.08
CA GLN A 216 2.21 -14.66 9.26
C GLN A 216 3.39 -14.66 8.29
N LYS A 217 3.11 -14.38 7.01
CA LYS A 217 4.15 -14.27 5.97
C LYS A 217 5.14 -13.13 6.25
N ASN A 218 4.67 -12.01 6.80
CA ASN A 218 5.54 -10.90 7.18
C ASN A 218 6.45 -11.28 8.37
N LEU A 219 5.87 -11.85 9.43
CA LEU A 219 6.62 -12.32 10.61
C LEU A 219 7.62 -13.43 10.26
N SER A 220 7.22 -14.39 9.42
CA SER A 220 8.11 -15.47 8.98
C SER A 220 9.30 -14.92 8.19
N GLN A 221 9.07 -13.93 7.31
CA GLN A 221 10.16 -13.26 6.61
C GLN A 221 11.09 -12.51 7.57
N ALA A 222 10.56 -11.85 8.60
CA ALA A 222 11.38 -11.19 9.62
C ALA A 222 12.25 -12.21 10.39
N LEU A 223 11.69 -13.36 10.78
CA LEU A 223 12.42 -14.46 11.44
C LEU A 223 13.49 -15.08 10.55
N GLU A 224 13.20 -15.28 9.27
CA GLU A 224 14.18 -15.74 8.28
C GLU A 224 15.37 -14.77 8.16
N LEU A 225 15.14 -13.45 8.24
CA LEU A 225 16.21 -12.46 8.17
C LEU A 225 17.20 -12.56 9.33
N TYR A 226 16.75 -12.85 10.55
CA TYR A 226 17.65 -13.03 11.70
C TYR A 226 18.62 -14.20 11.52
N THR A 227 18.19 -15.25 10.82
CA THR A 227 18.96 -16.49 10.61
C THR A 227 19.65 -16.57 9.25
N ALA A 228 19.38 -15.63 8.34
CA ALA A 228 19.85 -15.67 6.97
C ALA A 228 21.38 -15.50 6.85
N THR A 229 22.07 -16.58 6.49
CA THR A 229 23.52 -16.58 6.19
C THR A 229 23.86 -16.17 4.76
N LYS A 230 22.89 -16.29 3.84
CA LYS A 230 23.08 -16.02 2.40
C LYS A 230 22.91 -14.54 2.01
N LEU A 231 22.31 -13.74 2.89
CA LEU A 231 22.09 -12.32 2.67
C LEU A 231 23.31 -11.49 3.08
N ASN A 232 23.44 -10.29 2.53
CA ASN A 232 24.50 -9.39 2.95
C ASN A 232 24.26 -8.92 4.40
N HIS A 233 25.24 -9.10 5.29
CA HIS A 233 25.12 -8.71 6.70
C HIS A 233 24.70 -7.24 6.90
N ARG A 234 25.09 -6.31 6.00
CA ARG A 234 24.68 -4.89 6.11
C ARG A 234 23.21 -4.69 5.79
N LEU A 235 22.70 -5.41 4.79
CA LEU A 235 21.28 -5.40 4.45
C LEU A 235 20.46 -5.94 5.62
N THR A 236 20.84 -7.13 6.11
CA THR A 236 20.17 -7.77 7.25
C THR A 236 20.22 -6.87 8.48
N HIS A 237 21.37 -6.29 8.80
CA HIS A 237 21.52 -5.40 9.94
C HIS A 237 20.62 -4.15 9.87
N GLU A 238 20.52 -3.48 8.70
CA GLU A 238 19.63 -2.31 8.56
C GLU A 238 18.16 -2.70 8.72
N ILE A 239 17.71 -3.79 8.06
CA ILE A 239 16.32 -4.25 8.17
C ILE A 239 16.01 -4.68 9.61
N CYS A 240 16.86 -5.49 10.23
CA CYS A 240 16.70 -5.92 11.62
C CYS A 240 16.79 -4.75 12.61
N SER A 241 17.56 -3.70 12.31
CA SER A 241 17.62 -2.49 13.15
C SER A 241 16.31 -1.70 13.10
N LEU A 242 15.69 -1.58 11.92
CA LEU A 242 14.39 -0.92 11.76
C LEU A 242 13.25 -1.75 12.35
N TRP A 243 13.26 -3.07 12.12
CA TRP A 243 12.30 -3.99 12.72
C TRP A 243 12.47 -4.07 14.25
N GLY A 244 13.71 -4.05 14.73
CA GLY A 244 14.10 -4.06 16.13
C GLY A 244 13.55 -2.88 16.95
N GLN A 245 13.24 -1.76 16.29
CA GLN A 245 12.58 -0.61 16.92
C GLN A 245 11.10 -0.88 17.22
N THR A 246 10.48 -1.81 16.51
CA THR A 246 9.07 -2.21 16.69
C THR A 246 8.92 -3.51 17.47
N PHE A 247 9.79 -4.50 17.21
CA PHE A 247 9.76 -5.83 17.78
C PHE A 247 11.17 -6.35 18.05
N SER A 248 11.40 -6.91 19.22
CA SER A 248 12.56 -7.78 19.45
C SER A 248 12.37 -9.15 18.79
N GLU A 249 13.47 -9.89 18.60
CA GLU A 249 13.44 -11.25 18.04
C GLU A 249 12.52 -12.18 18.85
N ASN A 250 12.62 -12.14 20.18
CA ASN A 250 11.78 -12.94 21.08
C ASN A 250 10.29 -12.55 21.01
N GLU A 251 9.98 -11.26 20.83
CA GLU A 251 8.59 -10.81 20.69
C GLU A 251 8.02 -11.19 19.30
N THR A 252 8.85 -11.17 18.26
CA THR A 252 8.48 -11.62 16.91
C THR A 252 8.12 -13.11 16.93
N ASP A 253 8.93 -13.95 17.58
CA ASP A 253 8.67 -15.39 17.72
C ASP A 253 7.38 -15.66 18.50
N LYS A 254 7.18 -15.00 19.66
CA LYS A 254 5.94 -15.10 20.43
C LYS A 254 4.71 -14.66 19.63
N ALA A 255 4.80 -13.53 18.92
CA ALA A 255 3.70 -13.04 18.10
C ALA A 255 3.37 -14.02 16.96
N SER A 256 4.39 -14.66 16.36
CA SER A 256 4.20 -15.70 15.35
C SER A 256 3.48 -16.93 15.92
N GLN A 257 3.88 -17.41 17.10
CA GLN A 257 3.27 -18.57 17.75
C GLN A 257 1.79 -18.31 18.10
N VAL A 258 1.50 -17.16 18.70
CA VAL A 258 0.11 -16.76 19.03
C VAL A 258 -0.73 -16.62 17.76
N LEU A 259 -0.17 -16.05 16.70
CA LEU A 259 -0.85 -15.93 15.42
C LEU A 259 -1.17 -17.30 14.82
N ASP A 260 -0.22 -18.25 14.86
CA ASP A 260 -0.41 -19.61 14.36
C ASP A 260 -1.52 -20.35 15.12
N GLU A 261 -1.58 -20.20 16.45
CA GLU A 261 -2.65 -20.75 17.29
C GLU A 261 -4.02 -20.15 16.95
N THR A 262 -4.08 -18.83 16.79
CA THR A 262 -5.30 -18.11 16.40
C THR A 262 -5.74 -18.53 15.00
N TYR A 263 -4.82 -18.59 14.03
CA TYR A 263 -5.10 -19.02 12.66
C TYR A 263 -5.65 -20.44 12.60
N ALA A 264 -5.05 -21.38 13.34
CA ALA A 264 -5.54 -22.75 13.45
C ALA A 264 -6.95 -22.83 14.06
N THR A 265 -7.24 -21.97 15.04
CA THR A 265 -8.57 -21.87 15.66
C THR A 265 -9.60 -21.31 14.68
N LEU A 266 -9.28 -20.24 13.94
CA LEU A 266 -10.18 -19.67 12.94
C LEU A 266 -10.47 -20.63 11.78
N ILE A 267 -9.51 -21.44 11.35
CA ILE A 267 -9.75 -22.51 10.35
C ILE A 267 -10.79 -23.50 10.87
N LYS A 268 -10.70 -23.92 12.14
CA LYS A 268 -11.70 -24.83 12.75
C LYS A 268 -13.08 -24.18 12.76
N LEU A 269 -13.18 -22.91 13.14
CA LEU A 269 -14.43 -22.16 13.14
C LEU A 269 -15.01 -22.00 11.73
N GLN A 270 -14.17 -21.68 10.73
CA GLN A 270 -14.61 -21.58 9.34
C GLN A 270 -15.13 -22.93 8.83
N GLY A 271 -14.46 -24.03 9.16
CA GLY A 271 -14.94 -25.38 8.83
C GLY A 271 -16.30 -25.69 9.45
N ALA A 272 -16.50 -25.33 10.72
CA ALA A 272 -17.78 -25.50 11.40
C ALA A 272 -18.90 -24.63 10.79
N VAL A 273 -18.61 -23.35 10.47
CA VAL A 273 -19.55 -22.45 9.80
C VAL A 273 -19.90 -22.95 8.39
N ALA A 274 -18.91 -23.45 7.64
CA ALA A 274 -19.14 -24.06 6.32
C ALA A 274 -20.04 -25.31 6.42
N ALA A 275 -19.89 -26.12 7.46
CA ALA A 275 -20.80 -27.24 7.73
C ALA A 275 -22.23 -26.78 8.02
N LEU A 276 -22.42 -25.67 8.75
CA LEU A 276 -23.74 -25.09 8.99
C LEU A 276 -24.42 -24.59 7.71
N LYS A 277 -23.66 -24.04 6.74
CA LYS A 277 -24.17 -23.67 5.41
C LYS A 277 -24.66 -24.88 4.60
N GLN A 278 -24.09 -26.05 4.85
CA GLN A 278 -24.56 -27.31 4.24
C GLN A 278 -25.73 -27.93 5.02
N GLY A 279 -26.07 -27.40 6.19
CA GLY A 279 -27.12 -27.90 7.06
C GLY A 279 -28.54 -27.75 6.48
N PRO A 280 -29.51 -28.56 6.96
CA PRO A 280 -30.83 -28.65 6.35
C PRO A 280 -31.66 -27.37 6.55
N LEU A 281 -31.49 -26.65 7.65
CA LEU A 281 -32.17 -25.36 7.86
C LEU A 281 -31.72 -24.31 6.85
N TYR A 282 -30.40 -24.13 6.68
CA TYR A 282 -29.85 -23.10 5.80
C TYR A 282 -30.32 -23.27 4.35
N GLN A 283 -30.44 -24.52 3.87
CA GLN A 283 -30.91 -24.82 2.51
C GLN A 283 -32.41 -24.53 2.31
N LYS A 284 -33.21 -24.56 3.38
CA LYS A 284 -34.67 -24.36 3.34
C LYS A 284 -35.10 -22.90 3.48
N VAL A 285 -34.26 -22.03 4.05
CA VAL A 285 -34.55 -20.60 4.21
C VAL A 285 -34.35 -19.85 2.89
N ASP A 286 -35.24 -18.91 2.59
CA ASP A 286 -35.13 -18.10 1.37
C ASP A 286 -33.89 -17.19 1.42
N ARG A 287 -33.03 -17.33 0.39
CA ARG A 287 -31.81 -16.53 0.22
C ARG A 287 -32.08 -15.04 -0.02
N ARG A 288 -33.28 -14.63 -0.42
CA ARG A 288 -33.64 -13.22 -0.64
C ARG A 288 -34.11 -12.53 0.64
N ALA A 289 -34.39 -13.28 1.68
CA ALA A 289 -34.96 -12.77 2.92
C ALA A 289 -33.90 -12.04 3.75
N GLN A 290 -33.70 -10.75 3.49
CA GLN A 290 -32.74 -9.93 4.22
C GLN A 290 -33.21 -9.63 5.65
N VAL A 291 -32.25 -9.51 6.57
CA VAL A 291 -32.48 -9.07 7.95
C VAL A 291 -31.76 -7.73 8.11
N GLY A 292 -32.44 -6.74 8.70
CA GLY A 292 -31.85 -5.43 8.96
C GLY A 292 -30.60 -5.51 9.83
N HIS A 293 -29.83 -4.41 9.89
CA HIS A 293 -28.60 -4.35 10.68
C HIS A 293 -28.83 -4.62 12.17
N SER A 294 -29.93 -4.09 12.71
CA SER A 294 -30.41 -4.38 14.06
C SER A 294 -31.42 -5.54 14.06
N ILE A 295 -31.21 -6.51 14.94
CA ILE A 295 -32.19 -7.58 15.18
C ILE A 295 -33.32 -7.06 16.08
N HIS A 296 -34.56 -7.45 15.75
CA HIS A 296 -35.71 -7.31 16.64
C HIS A 296 -35.73 -8.46 17.64
N MET A 297 -35.71 -8.12 18.92
CA MET A 297 -35.70 -9.14 19.97
C MET A 297 -37.10 -9.76 20.12
N THR A 298 -37.22 -11.04 19.78
CA THR A 298 -38.46 -11.83 19.93
C THR A 298 -38.40 -12.72 21.16
N ASN A 299 -39.53 -13.32 21.56
CA ASN A 299 -39.57 -14.26 22.69
C ASN A 299 -38.67 -15.48 22.45
N ILE A 300 -38.58 -15.97 21.21
CA ILE A 300 -37.72 -17.10 20.84
C ILE A 300 -36.25 -16.70 20.98
N LEU A 301 -35.85 -15.55 20.44
CA LEU A 301 -34.48 -15.03 20.57
C LEU A 301 -34.12 -14.63 22.01
N SER A 302 -35.09 -14.42 22.89
CA SER A 302 -34.83 -14.00 24.28
C SER A 302 -34.68 -15.18 25.24
N HIS A 303 -35.54 -16.19 25.09
CA HIS A 303 -35.78 -17.21 26.11
C HIS A 303 -35.43 -18.65 25.69
N ASP A 304 -35.36 -18.94 24.40
CA ASP A 304 -34.99 -20.29 23.95
C ASP A 304 -33.50 -20.56 24.24
N SER A 305 -33.20 -21.78 24.71
CA SER A 305 -31.86 -22.20 25.15
C SER A 305 -30.81 -22.12 24.04
N HIS A 306 -31.21 -22.24 22.78
CA HIS A 306 -30.30 -22.21 21.64
C HIS A 306 -30.37 -20.89 20.89
N TYR A 307 -31.58 -20.39 20.60
CA TYR A 307 -31.76 -19.20 19.77
C TYR A 307 -31.26 -17.91 20.45
N ARG A 308 -31.20 -17.86 21.78
CA ARG A 308 -30.61 -16.73 22.52
C ARG A 308 -29.17 -16.42 22.12
N HIS A 309 -28.40 -17.43 21.75
CA HIS A 309 -27.01 -17.25 21.35
C HIS A 309 -26.88 -16.55 19.98
N LEU A 310 -27.90 -16.62 19.12
CA LEU A 310 -27.89 -15.93 17.82
C LEU A 310 -27.88 -14.40 18.00
N ALA A 311 -28.71 -13.89 18.91
CA ALA A 311 -28.78 -12.46 19.16
C ALA A 311 -27.48 -11.92 19.77
N VAL A 312 -26.85 -12.69 20.66
CA VAL A 312 -25.54 -12.33 21.25
C VAL A 312 -24.47 -12.27 20.17
N LEU A 313 -24.35 -13.33 19.35
CA LEU A 313 -23.36 -13.38 18.27
C LEU A 313 -23.56 -12.28 17.23
N TRP A 314 -24.81 -12.01 16.84
CA TRP A 314 -25.11 -10.93 15.90
C TRP A 314 -24.72 -9.57 16.44
N ASN A 315 -25.02 -9.29 17.72
CA ASN A 315 -24.68 -8.00 18.31
C ASN A 315 -23.16 -7.81 18.42
N GLU A 316 -22.40 -8.85 18.78
CA GLU A 316 -20.94 -8.77 18.81
C GLU A 316 -20.34 -8.61 17.41
N LEU A 317 -20.85 -9.35 16.42
CA LEU A 317 -20.43 -9.17 15.04
C LEU A 317 -20.79 -7.78 14.50
N ALA A 318 -21.98 -7.28 14.85
CA ALA A 318 -22.41 -5.93 14.49
C ALA A 318 -21.54 -4.85 15.14
N LYS A 319 -20.92 -5.08 16.31
CA LYS A 319 -19.94 -4.13 16.89
C LYS A 319 -18.66 -4.07 16.06
N ILE A 320 -18.23 -5.19 15.49
CA ILE A 320 -17.06 -5.26 14.60
C ILE A 320 -17.38 -4.58 13.27
N ASP A 321 -18.54 -4.90 12.69
CA ASP A 321 -19.02 -4.29 11.43
C ASP A 321 -19.42 -2.82 11.61
N ASN A 322 -19.74 -2.37 12.83
CA ASN A 322 -19.95 -0.96 13.19
C ASN A 322 -18.62 -0.19 13.17
N HIS A 323 -17.98 -0.13 12.01
CA HIS A 323 -17.64 1.18 11.50
C HIS A 323 -18.93 2.01 11.58
N LYS A 324 -18.94 2.96 12.52
CA LYS A 324 -20.03 3.91 12.77
C LYS A 324 -20.74 4.23 11.46
N VAL A 325 -22.06 4.40 11.46
CA VAL A 325 -22.75 5.12 10.38
C VAL A 325 -22.02 6.46 10.25
N THR A 326 -21.05 6.49 9.34
CA THR A 326 -20.07 7.55 9.27
C THR A 326 -20.75 8.53 8.36
N THR A 327 -21.08 9.69 8.89
CA THR A 327 -21.67 10.74 8.06
C THR A 327 -20.75 10.99 6.86
N PRO A 328 -21.28 11.37 5.70
CA PRO A 328 -20.46 11.66 4.52
C PRO A 328 -19.29 12.62 4.82
N GLU A 329 -19.51 13.55 5.75
CA GLU A 329 -18.49 14.48 6.24
C GLU A 329 -17.39 13.79 7.05
N GLU A 330 -17.74 12.89 7.97
CA GLU A 330 -16.75 12.11 8.73
C GLU A 330 -15.95 11.17 7.82
N LEU A 331 -16.58 10.58 6.78
CA LEU A 331 -15.87 9.74 5.79
C LEU A 331 -14.88 10.58 5.00
N TYR A 332 -15.31 11.75 4.52
CA TYR A 332 -14.43 12.68 3.84
C TYR A 332 -13.23 13.09 4.71
N ARG A 333 -13.48 13.50 5.97
CA ARG A 333 -12.42 13.87 6.91
C ARG A 333 -11.44 12.72 7.14
N ARG A 334 -11.95 11.49 7.32
CA ARG A 334 -11.13 10.29 7.48
C ARG A 334 -10.25 10.05 6.26
N ASN A 335 -10.81 10.10 5.06
CA ASN A 335 -10.04 9.82 3.84
C ASN A 335 -9.02 10.93 3.53
N CYS A 336 -9.34 12.20 3.83
CA CYS A 336 -8.36 13.29 3.78
C CYS A 336 -7.20 13.07 4.77
N TYR A 337 -7.52 12.66 6.00
CA TYR A 337 -6.52 12.31 7.00
C TYR A 337 -5.65 11.15 6.51
N LEU A 338 -6.24 10.06 6.01
CA LEU A 338 -5.49 8.92 5.46
C LEU A 338 -4.56 9.30 4.30
N ALA A 339 -5.00 10.18 3.39
CA ALA A 339 -4.15 10.68 2.32
C ALA A 339 -2.95 11.48 2.86
N LYS A 340 -3.16 12.29 3.91
CA LYS A 340 -2.09 13.04 4.57
C LYS A 340 -1.14 12.12 5.34
N ALA A 341 -1.67 11.20 6.13
CA ALA A 341 -0.91 10.23 6.91
C ALA A 341 -0.06 9.34 5.98
N TYR A 342 -0.58 8.92 4.82
CA TYR A 342 0.19 8.18 3.83
C TYR A 342 1.30 9.03 3.19
N SER A 343 1.05 10.32 2.95
CA SER A 343 2.11 11.25 2.52
C SER A 343 3.20 11.40 3.59
N ASN A 344 2.83 11.54 4.87
CA ASN A 344 3.79 11.62 5.97
C ASN A 344 4.61 10.32 6.08
N TYR A 345 3.96 9.17 5.94
CA TYR A 345 4.61 7.86 5.89
C TYR A 345 5.64 7.76 4.75
N ALA A 346 5.29 8.20 3.53
CA ALA A 346 6.23 8.29 2.42
C ALA A 346 7.44 9.20 2.76
N GLY A 347 7.18 10.34 3.41
CA GLY A 347 8.21 11.24 3.90
C GLY A 347 9.14 10.60 4.94
N LEU A 348 8.60 9.78 5.85
CA LEU A 348 9.38 9.03 6.84
C LEU A 348 10.35 8.07 6.15
N VAL A 349 9.84 7.30 5.17
CA VAL A 349 10.65 6.34 4.41
C VAL A 349 11.74 7.05 3.60
N LEU A 350 11.42 8.21 2.99
CA LEU A 350 12.39 9.05 2.29
C LEU A 350 13.50 9.56 3.21
N GLN A 351 13.16 9.96 4.44
CA GLN A 351 14.17 10.41 5.41
C GLN A 351 15.11 9.27 5.81
N HIS A 352 14.59 8.06 6.07
CA HIS A 352 15.42 6.88 6.30
C HIS A 352 16.32 6.57 5.09
N ALA A 353 15.77 6.65 3.88
CA ALA A 353 16.51 6.45 2.64
C ALA A 353 17.64 7.49 2.43
N LEU A 354 17.42 8.74 2.82
CA LEU A 354 18.38 9.85 2.67
C LEU A 354 19.42 9.94 3.80
N LYS A 355 19.29 9.14 4.85
CA LYS A 355 20.20 9.13 6.01
C LYS A 355 21.70 9.08 5.65
N PRO A 356 22.17 8.32 4.63
CA PRO A 356 23.59 8.33 4.24
C PRO A 356 24.12 9.68 3.73
N TYR A 357 23.24 10.56 3.24
CA TYR A 357 23.59 11.82 2.59
C TYR A 357 23.30 13.05 3.47
N ILE A 358 22.19 13.01 4.21
CA ILE A 358 21.66 14.17 4.94
C ILE A 358 21.59 13.89 6.46
N ALA A 359 21.99 12.70 6.90
CA ALA A 359 21.76 12.23 8.28
C ALA A 359 20.26 12.34 8.63
N ASN A 360 19.92 12.71 9.87
CA ASN A 360 18.53 12.81 10.34
C ASN A 360 17.94 14.23 10.14
N LYS A 361 18.36 14.96 9.10
CA LYS A 361 17.91 16.33 8.81
C LYS A 361 17.11 16.37 7.51
N MET A 362 16.44 17.49 7.27
CA MET A 362 15.79 17.77 5.98
C MET A 362 16.74 18.38 4.95
N THR A 363 17.92 18.83 5.38
CA THR A 363 18.93 19.50 4.54
C THR A 363 20.34 19.01 4.86
N GLY A 364 21.13 18.71 3.83
CA GLY A 364 22.50 18.20 3.99
C GLY A 364 23.40 18.54 2.81
N GLU A 365 24.71 18.36 2.98
CA GLU A 365 25.70 18.55 1.91
C GLU A 365 26.43 17.23 1.65
N TRP A 366 26.47 16.81 0.39
CA TRP A 366 27.23 15.64 -0.03
C TRP A 366 27.84 15.87 -1.41
N GLY A 367 29.12 15.53 -1.60
CA GLY A 367 29.83 15.80 -2.85
C GLY A 367 29.90 17.29 -3.25
N GLY A 368 29.78 18.20 -2.28
CA GLY A 368 29.72 19.65 -2.53
C GLY A 368 28.36 20.19 -2.98
N LEU A 369 27.38 19.30 -3.19
CA LEU A 369 26.00 19.64 -3.51
C LEU A 369 25.16 19.70 -2.24
N ARG A 370 24.27 20.70 -2.15
CA ARG A 370 23.31 20.80 -1.05
C ARG A 370 21.98 20.21 -1.46
N PHE A 371 21.53 19.22 -0.70
CA PHE A 371 20.24 18.55 -0.91
C PHE A 371 19.24 19.02 0.14
N SER A 372 17.99 19.20 -0.26
CA SER A 372 16.88 19.49 0.65
C SER A 372 15.65 18.68 0.30
N LEU A 373 15.05 18.05 1.30
CA LEU A 373 13.76 17.37 1.21
C LEU A 373 12.66 18.30 1.72
N GLN A 374 11.65 18.56 0.89
CA GLN A 374 10.51 19.40 1.26
C GLN A 374 9.18 18.74 0.90
N GLN A 375 8.13 19.05 1.67
CA GLN A 375 6.76 18.61 1.40
C GLN A 375 5.97 19.78 0.79
N GLU A 376 5.40 19.57 -0.39
CA GLU A 376 4.49 20.52 -1.05
C GLU A 376 3.09 19.88 -1.16
N GLY A 377 2.20 20.27 -0.25
CA GLY A 377 0.88 19.62 -0.11
C GLY A 377 1.01 18.17 0.35
N LEU A 378 0.70 17.23 -0.55
CA LEU A 378 0.88 15.78 -0.35
C LEU A 378 2.13 15.23 -1.05
N GLU A 379 2.76 16.01 -1.93
CA GLU A 379 3.94 15.58 -2.69
C GLU A 379 5.23 15.88 -1.91
N TRP A 380 6.25 15.07 -2.14
CA TRP A 380 7.59 15.27 -1.58
C TRP A 380 8.58 15.56 -2.69
N GLN A 381 9.42 16.58 -2.50
CA GLN A 381 10.41 16.97 -3.49
C GLN A 381 11.81 16.88 -2.91
N LEU A 382 12.69 16.20 -3.64
CA LEU A 382 14.14 16.25 -3.42
C LEU A 382 14.72 17.32 -4.34
N LEU A 383 15.26 18.37 -3.73
CA LEU A 383 15.89 19.48 -4.42
C LEU A 383 17.41 19.40 -4.30
N VAL A 384 18.10 19.92 -5.32
CA VAL A 384 19.53 20.20 -5.27
C VAL A 384 19.80 21.68 -5.52
N ASN A 385 20.64 22.25 -4.67
CA ASN A 385 21.21 23.57 -4.84
C ASN A 385 22.69 23.43 -5.18
N ASP A 386 23.04 23.83 -6.41
CA ASP A 386 24.43 24.00 -6.82
C ASP A 386 24.93 25.34 -6.26
N ASN A 387 26.02 25.33 -5.50
CA ASN A 387 26.57 26.56 -4.92
C ASN A 387 27.02 27.57 -6.00
N LEU A 388 27.19 27.12 -7.26
CA LEU A 388 27.62 27.96 -8.39
C LEU A 388 26.48 28.52 -9.21
N LYS A 389 25.28 27.93 -9.13
CA LYS A 389 24.08 28.36 -9.86
C LYS A 389 23.04 28.79 -8.85
N THR A 390 22.54 30.02 -8.95
CA THR A 390 21.47 30.53 -8.08
C THR A 390 20.12 29.81 -8.24
N GLN A 391 20.04 28.78 -9.10
CA GLN A 391 18.82 28.04 -9.38
C GLN A 391 18.78 26.72 -8.61
N THR A 392 17.71 26.54 -7.84
CA THR A 392 17.31 25.26 -7.26
C THR A 392 16.72 24.36 -8.35
N LYS A 393 17.22 23.12 -8.46
CA LYS A 393 16.71 22.11 -9.40
C LYS A 393 15.96 21.02 -8.63
N VAL A 394 14.76 20.66 -9.09
CA VAL A 394 14.02 19.50 -8.58
C VAL A 394 14.63 18.24 -9.19
N LEU A 395 15.14 17.34 -8.36
CA LEU A 395 15.71 16.06 -8.80
C LEU A 395 14.65 14.96 -8.87
N LEU A 396 13.77 14.93 -7.89
CA LEU A 396 12.74 13.90 -7.77
C LEU A 396 11.51 14.52 -7.11
N THR A 397 10.34 14.26 -7.69
CA THR A 397 9.03 14.51 -7.08
C THR A 397 8.38 13.17 -6.79
N VAL A 398 8.09 12.90 -5.53
CA VAL A 398 7.37 11.72 -5.10
C VAL A 398 5.90 12.07 -4.91
N ILE A 399 5.03 11.24 -5.47
CA ILE A 399 3.57 11.36 -5.41
C ILE A 399 3.03 10.19 -4.58
N PRO A 400 2.82 10.36 -3.27
CA PRO A 400 2.12 9.38 -2.46
C PRO A 400 0.65 9.31 -2.90
N TRP A 401 0.23 8.12 -3.32
CA TRP A 401 -1.11 7.84 -3.79
C TRP A 401 -1.67 6.59 -3.11
N LEU A 402 -2.50 6.79 -2.08
CA LEU A 402 -3.17 5.72 -1.35
C LEU A 402 -4.38 5.22 -2.16
N THR A 403 -4.17 4.21 -2.99
CA THR A 403 -5.23 3.55 -3.79
C THR A 403 -4.99 2.05 -3.84
N LEU A 404 -6.08 1.28 -3.76
CA LEU A 404 -6.10 -0.20 -3.78
C LEU A 404 -7.17 -0.71 -4.77
N SER A 405 -7.46 0.08 -5.80
CA SER A 405 -8.40 -0.30 -6.85
C SER A 405 -7.67 -0.91 -8.04
N GLU A 406 -8.30 -1.90 -8.67
CA GLU A 406 -7.77 -2.56 -9.88
C GLU A 406 -7.51 -1.55 -11.02
N SER A 407 -8.37 -0.54 -11.14
CA SER A 407 -8.22 0.52 -12.16
C SER A 407 -6.96 1.36 -11.93
N SER A 408 -6.64 1.65 -10.66
CA SER A 408 -5.40 2.35 -10.32
C SER A 408 -4.17 1.49 -10.55
N GLU A 409 -4.24 0.18 -10.31
CA GLU A 409 -3.13 -0.74 -10.58
C GLU A 409 -2.77 -0.80 -12.07
N LEU A 410 -3.78 -0.85 -12.94
CA LEU A 410 -3.59 -0.80 -14.40
C LEU A 410 -2.96 0.52 -14.84
N GLU A 411 -3.45 1.65 -14.33
CA GLU A 411 -2.90 2.97 -14.67
C GLU A 411 -1.44 3.10 -14.21
N VAL A 412 -1.12 2.62 -13.01
CA VAL A 412 0.26 2.58 -12.53
C VAL A 412 1.14 1.73 -13.44
N GLN A 413 0.67 0.55 -13.86
CA GLN A 413 1.39 -0.32 -14.79
C GLN A 413 1.66 0.38 -16.14
N GLU A 414 0.70 1.10 -16.69
CA GLU A 414 0.89 1.90 -17.92
C GLU A 414 1.96 2.97 -17.72
N LEU A 415 1.92 3.68 -16.59
CA LEU A 415 2.88 4.73 -16.27
C LEU A 415 4.30 4.20 -16.06
N THR A 416 4.46 2.99 -15.50
CA THR A 416 5.80 2.37 -15.31
C THR A 416 6.56 2.13 -16.62
N GLN A 417 5.89 2.13 -17.78
CA GLN A 417 6.54 2.01 -19.09
C GLN A 417 7.31 3.28 -19.48
N MET A 418 7.05 4.41 -18.82
CA MET A 418 7.75 5.67 -19.03
C MET A 418 9.04 5.69 -18.19
N LYS A 419 10.21 5.60 -18.84
CA LYS A 419 11.51 5.36 -18.17
C LYS A 419 12.27 6.59 -17.66
N ASP A 420 11.73 7.81 -17.80
CA ASP A 420 12.47 9.04 -17.48
C ASP A 420 11.61 10.12 -16.78
N SER A 421 10.75 9.71 -15.85
CA SER A 421 9.95 10.68 -15.11
C SER A 421 10.69 11.20 -13.87
N VAL A 422 10.87 12.52 -13.80
CA VAL A 422 11.22 13.25 -12.56
C VAL A 422 10.18 12.99 -11.45
N ARG A 423 9.00 12.46 -11.81
CA ARG A 423 7.89 12.17 -10.91
C ARG A 423 7.77 10.65 -10.71
N VAL A 424 7.74 10.20 -9.46
CA VAL A 424 7.61 8.79 -9.07
C VAL A 424 6.42 8.62 -8.13
N ILE A 425 5.56 7.67 -8.42
CA ILE A 425 4.36 7.37 -7.62
C ILE A 425 4.73 6.37 -6.53
N PHE A 426 4.34 6.64 -5.29
CA PHE A 426 4.35 5.64 -4.22
C PHE A 426 2.91 5.18 -3.98
N TRP A 427 2.61 3.90 -4.20
CA TRP A 427 1.30 3.31 -3.94
C TRP A 427 1.44 2.03 -3.11
N PRO A 428 0.42 1.66 -2.32
CA PRO A 428 0.40 0.39 -1.63
C PRO A 428 0.01 -0.70 -2.63
N ASP A 429 0.98 -1.34 -3.25
CA ASP A 429 0.70 -2.48 -4.12
C ASP A 429 0.01 -3.60 -3.31
N SER A 430 -1.26 -3.87 -3.63
CA SER A 430 -2.10 -4.88 -2.95
C SER A 430 -1.51 -6.28 -3.09
N ALA A 431 -0.71 -6.46 -4.13
CA ALA A 431 -0.12 -7.69 -4.53
C ALA A 431 1.36 -7.42 -4.78
N ILE A 432 2.18 -7.44 -3.71
CA ILE A 432 3.66 -7.46 -3.76
C ILE A 432 4.14 -8.73 -4.51
N LYS A 433 3.75 -8.86 -5.77
CA LYS A 433 3.99 -9.96 -6.70
C LYS A 433 5.30 -9.70 -7.44
N ASN A 434 5.64 -8.42 -7.65
CA ASN A 434 6.89 -8.04 -8.28
C ASN A 434 7.93 -7.57 -7.24
N LYS A 435 8.66 -8.54 -6.69
CA LYS A 435 9.92 -8.30 -5.95
C LYS A 435 11.01 -7.68 -6.83
N ASP A 436 10.82 -7.67 -8.15
CA ASP A 436 11.81 -7.29 -9.16
C ASP A 436 11.52 -5.97 -9.89
N LEU A 437 10.57 -5.14 -9.43
CA LEU A 437 10.46 -3.73 -9.87
C LEU A 437 11.66 -2.95 -9.29
N CYS A 438 12.82 -3.16 -9.92
CA CYS A 438 14.16 -2.79 -9.47
C CYS A 438 14.80 -1.69 -10.33
N ASP A 439 14.18 -1.32 -11.45
CA ASP A 439 14.56 -0.17 -12.26
C ASP A 439 13.78 1.05 -11.78
N ILE A 440 14.27 2.27 -12.05
CA ILE A 440 13.52 3.51 -11.83
C ILE A 440 12.32 3.47 -12.78
N THR A 441 11.23 2.86 -12.31
CA THR A 441 9.93 2.95 -12.92
C THR A 441 9.29 4.24 -12.44
N ALA A 442 8.34 4.79 -13.20
CA ALA A 442 7.54 5.95 -12.78
C ALA A 442 6.75 5.72 -11.46
N ALA A 443 6.93 4.56 -10.84
CA ALA A 443 6.11 4.06 -9.79
C ALA A 443 6.88 3.00 -8.95
N ILE A 444 6.91 3.15 -7.60
CA ILE A 444 7.42 2.19 -6.61
C ILE A 444 6.35 1.76 -5.58
N PRO A 445 6.19 0.45 -5.28
CA PRO A 445 5.29 -0.01 -4.23
C PRO A 445 5.81 0.38 -2.84
N LEU A 446 4.92 0.91 -1.99
CA LEU A 446 5.25 1.34 -0.63
C LEU A 446 4.17 0.95 0.38
N THR A 447 4.53 0.06 1.31
CA THR A 447 3.66 -0.45 2.37
C THR A 447 4.48 -0.81 3.62
N PRO A 448 3.96 -0.59 4.85
CA PRO A 448 4.61 -1.04 6.08
C PRO A 448 4.82 -2.56 6.16
N LEU A 449 4.09 -3.34 5.35
CA LEU A 449 4.23 -4.79 5.21
C LEU A 449 5.48 -5.21 4.41
N ASP A 450 6.14 -4.29 3.71
CA ASP A 450 7.38 -4.58 2.97
C ASP A 450 8.61 -4.29 3.85
N LEU A 451 9.28 -5.35 4.30
CA LEU A 451 10.53 -5.25 5.07
C LEU A 451 11.67 -4.57 4.28
N TYR A 452 11.58 -4.52 2.94
CA TYR A 452 12.56 -3.90 2.06
C TYR A 452 12.18 -2.46 1.65
N CYS A 453 11.11 -1.87 2.20
CA CYS A 453 10.59 -0.56 1.77
C CYS A 453 11.68 0.54 1.75
N VAL A 454 12.47 0.66 2.82
CA VAL A 454 13.55 1.66 2.94
C VAL A 454 14.69 1.37 1.96
N GLU A 455 15.03 0.10 1.73
CA GLU A 455 16.09 -0.29 0.80
C GLU A 455 15.67 -0.04 -0.65
N ARG A 456 14.38 -0.24 -0.97
CA ARG A 456 13.81 0.01 -2.30
C ARG A 456 13.81 1.50 -2.63
N VAL A 457 13.29 2.32 -1.72
CA VAL A 457 13.33 3.80 -1.86
C VAL A 457 14.77 4.30 -1.79
N GLY A 458 15.60 3.71 -0.94
CA GLY A 458 17.03 4.01 -0.83
C GLY A 458 17.78 3.83 -2.14
N ARG A 459 17.47 2.77 -2.89
CA ARG A 459 18.05 2.55 -4.22
C ARG A 459 17.65 3.66 -5.20
N LEU A 460 16.38 4.06 -5.25
CA LEU A 460 15.94 5.19 -6.08
C LEU A 460 16.72 6.47 -5.74
N ILE A 461 16.82 6.78 -4.45
CA ILE A 461 17.54 7.96 -3.97
C ILE A 461 19.04 7.89 -4.34
N ASP A 462 19.67 6.73 -4.17
CA ASP A 462 21.07 6.53 -4.55
C ASP A 462 21.26 6.76 -6.04
N GLN A 463 20.37 6.22 -6.89
CA GLN A 463 20.47 6.39 -8.33
C GLN A 463 20.30 7.85 -8.75
N VAL A 464 19.32 8.56 -8.18
CA VAL A 464 19.06 9.98 -8.46
C VAL A 464 20.25 10.85 -8.02
N ILE A 465 20.72 10.71 -6.78
CA ILE A 465 21.82 11.53 -6.25
C ILE A 465 23.13 11.21 -6.98
N LEU A 466 23.44 9.92 -7.18
CA LEU A 466 24.67 9.51 -7.83
C LEU A 466 24.69 9.93 -9.31
N SER A 467 23.54 9.94 -9.99
CA SER A 467 23.47 10.40 -11.39
C SER A 467 23.95 11.83 -11.58
N GLU A 468 23.70 12.74 -10.61
CA GLU A 468 24.16 14.12 -10.70
C GLU A 468 25.69 14.22 -10.60
N LEU A 469 26.35 13.40 -9.78
CA LEU A 469 27.81 13.34 -9.70
C LEU A 469 28.43 12.63 -10.91
N LEU A 470 27.79 11.56 -11.39
CA LEU A 470 28.31 10.79 -12.53
C LEU A 470 28.26 11.60 -13.82
N ARG A 471 27.23 12.41 -14.04
CA ARG A 471 27.15 13.37 -15.17
C ARG A 471 28.29 14.39 -15.14
N ALA A 472 28.71 14.80 -13.95
CA ALA A 472 29.79 15.76 -13.76
C ALA A 472 31.19 15.13 -13.86
N TYR A 473 31.31 13.79 -13.83
CA TYR A 473 32.61 13.12 -13.85
C TYR A 473 33.37 13.38 -15.16
N ALA A 474 34.63 13.81 -15.04
CA ALA A 474 35.51 14.13 -16.17
C ALA A 474 34.94 15.15 -17.19
N GLU A 475 33.99 16.00 -16.76
CA GLU A 475 33.57 17.15 -17.58
C GLU A 475 34.72 18.15 -17.71
N LYS A 476 34.82 18.78 -18.88
CA LYS A 476 35.86 19.75 -19.20
C LYS A 476 35.52 21.10 -18.57
N ILE A 477 36.42 21.66 -17.76
CA ILE A 477 36.35 23.06 -17.31
C ILE A 477 36.86 23.95 -18.45
N PRO A 478 36.02 24.81 -19.05
CA PRO A 478 36.41 25.60 -20.21
C PRO A 478 37.10 26.92 -19.81
N LYS A 479 37.75 27.56 -20.80
CA LYS A 479 38.35 28.92 -20.69
C LYS A 479 39.43 29.01 -19.61
N ILE A 480 40.33 28.03 -19.55
CA ILE A 480 41.46 28.04 -18.62
C ILE A 480 42.64 28.79 -19.25
N PRO A 481 43.25 29.78 -18.57
CA PRO A 481 44.39 30.52 -19.11
C PRO A 481 45.62 29.63 -19.35
N LEU A 482 46.37 29.91 -20.43
CA LEU A 482 47.53 29.12 -20.87
C LEU A 482 48.61 28.94 -19.79
N LYS A 483 48.88 29.98 -18.99
CA LYS A 483 49.85 29.92 -17.88
C LYS A 483 49.56 28.80 -16.89
N ILE A 484 48.28 28.55 -16.61
CA ILE A 484 47.84 27.49 -15.70
C ILE A 484 47.94 26.12 -16.37
N LEU A 485 47.61 26.02 -17.66
CA LEU A 485 47.77 24.77 -18.42
C LEU A 485 49.24 24.34 -18.50
N ASP A 486 50.15 25.30 -18.68
CA ASP A 486 51.60 25.05 -18.69
C ASP A 486 52.13 24.67 -17.31
N PHE A 487 51.68 25.36 -16.25
CA PHE A 487 52.03 25.02 -14.87
C PHE A 487 51.61 23.58 -14.51
N VAL A 488 50.36 23.21 -14.81
CA VAL A 488 49.82 21.87 -14.53
C VAL A 488 50.51 20.79 -15.35
N ALA A 489 50.83 21.06 -16.62
CA ALA A 489 51.54 20.13 -17.50
C ALA A 489 53.00 19.89 -17.05
N ASN A 490 53.65 20.90 -16.47
CA ASN A 490 55.03 20.82 -16.00
C ASN A 490 55.17 20.31 -14.56
N THR A 491 54.05 20.08 -13.86
CA THR A 491 54.05 19.55 -12.48
C THR A 491 54.33 18.05 -12.49
N SER A 492 55.47 17.63 -11.93
CA SER A 492 55.88 16.23 -11.86
C SER A 492 54.94 15.39 -10.99
N GLY A 493 54.57 14.20 -11.46
CA GLY A 493 53.72 13.25 -10.73
C GLY A 493 52.21 13.53 -10.79
N ASN A 494 51.77 14.52 -11.56
CA ASN A 494 50.35 14.82 -11.74
C ASN A 494 49.69 13.88 -12.77
N THR A 495 48.90 12.92 -12.28
CA THR A 495 48.05 12.04 -13.12
C THR A 495 46.57 12.43 -13.07
N ALA A 496 46.20 13.34 -12.16
CA ALA A 496 44.82 13.68 -11.83
C ALA A 496 44.22 14.76 -12.75
N LEU A 497 45.03 15.75 -13.17
CA LEU A 497 44.60 16.85 -14.02
C LEU A 497 45.10 16.67 -15.46
N ILE A 498 44.17 16.67 -16.41
CA ILE A 498 44.46 16.59 -17.84
C ILE A 498 44.22 17.97 -18.45
N THR A 499 45.22 18.47 -19.17
CA THR A 499 45.17 19.76 -19.87
C THR A 499 45.00 19.54 -21.37
N ASP A 500 44.13 20.34 -21.98
CA ASP A 500 43.98 20.43 -23.43
C ASP A 500 44.25 21.87 -23.85
N LYS A 501 45.45 22.11 -24.39
CA LYS A 501 45.91 23.45 -24.79
C LYS A 501 45.13 23.98 -26.00
N ALA A 502 44.69 23.10 -26.91
CA ALA A 502 43.96 23.50 -28.11
C ALA A 502 42.53 23.94 -27.76
N GLY A 503 41.88 23.24 -26.83
CA GLY A 503 40.55 23.59 -26.32
C GLY A 503 40.54 24.61 -25.18
N MET A 504 41.70 24.98 -24.64
CA MET A 504 41.84 25.74 -23.37
C MET A 504 41.00 25.13 -22.24
N THR A 505 41.05 23.81 -22.09
CA THR A 505 40.25 23.08 -21.09
C THR A 505 41.10 22.32 -20.08
N LEU A 506 40.55 22.17 -18.87
CA LEU A 506 41.12 21.39 -17.78
C LEU A 506 40.11 20.32 -17.36
N THR A 507 40.55 19.08 -17.22
CA THR A 507 39.70 17.96 -16.77
C THR A 507 40.28 17.33 -15.52
N LEU A 508 39.42 17.10 -14.53
CA LEU A 508 39.79 16.43 -13.29
C LEU A 508 39.31 14.96 -13.34
N ARG A 509 40.22 14.00 -13.10
CA ARG A 509 39.92 12.56 -13.14
C ARG A 509 40.05 11.85 -11.80
N GLU A 510 40.96 12.32 -10.96
CA GLU A 510 41.30 11.76 -9.64
C GLU A 510 41.42 12.90 -8.63
N GLN A 511 41.36 12.59 -7.33
CA GLN A 511 41.54 13.59 -6.29
C GLN A 511 42.97 14.16 -6.31
N ILE A 512 43.09 15.49 -6.27
CA ILE A 512 44.39 16.17 -6.21
C ILE A 512 44.85 16.36 -4.75
N ASN A 513 46.16 16.37 -4.51
CA ASN A 513 46.76 16.80 -3.24
C ASN A 513 46.32 18.24 -2.88
N PRO A 514 45.89 18.54 -1.64
CA PRO A 514 45.54 19.89 -1.20
C PRO A 514 46.56 20.99 -1.54
N GLU A 515 47.87 20.70 -1.52
CA GLU A 515 48.90 21.69 -1.88
C GLU A 515 48.85 22.11 -3.36
N LEU A 516 48.66 21.13 -4.25
CA LEU A 516 48.51 21.37 -5.68
C LEU A 516 47.17 22.04 -5.99
N LEU A 517 46.09 21.68 -5.27
CA LEU A 517 44.80 22.36 -5.40
C LEU A 517 44.92 23.84 -5.02
N ASN A 518 45.54 24.15 -3.88
CA ASN A 518 45.67 25.53 -3.40
C ASN A 518 46.51 26.40 -4.34
N SER A 519 47.59 25.86 -4.90
CA SER A 519 48.43 26.59 -5.85
C SER A 519 47.71 26.86 -7.17
N VAL A 520 46.99 25.88 -7.73
CA VAL A 520 46.21 26.07 -8.96
C VAL A 520 45.05 27.04 -8.74
N VAL A 521 44.36 26.96 -7.60
CA VAL A 521 43.29 27.89 -7.23
C VAL A 521 43.82 29.32 -7.07
N ALA A 522 44.97 29.50 -6.41
CA ALA A 522 45.60 30.81 -6.28
C ALA A 522 45.96 31.42 -7.66
N LEU A 523 46.58 30.63 -8.55
CA LEU A 523 46.92 31.06 -9.90
C LEU A 523 45.69 31.42 -10.74
N LEU A 524 44.57 30.70 -10.55
CA LEU A 524 43.30 31.02 -11.20
C LEU A 524 42.72 32.34 -10.67
N HIS A 525 42.81 32.60 -9.37
CA HIS A 525 42.40 33.88 -8.78
C HIS A 525 43.26 35.05 -9.29
N GLU A 526 44.58 34.89 -9.34
CA GLU A 526 45.51 35.89 -9.91
C GLU A 526 45.23 36.19 -11.38
N SER A 527 44.72 35.20 -12.12
CA SER A 527 44.36 35.34 -13.53
C SER A 527 42.90 35.79 -13.76
N ASN A 528 42.20 36.28 -12.72
CA ASN A 528 40.79 36.67 -12.74
C ASN A 528 39.80 35.56 -13.19
N ALA A 529 40.18 34.29 -13.07
CA ALA A 529 39.39 33.11 -13.43
C ALA A 529 38.66 32.52 -12.21
N ILE A 530 37.92 33.36 -11.48
CA ILE A 530 37.28 32.99 -10.20
C ILE A 530 36.25 31.86 -10.37
N THR A 531 35.42 31.91 -11.42
CA THR A 531 34.41 30.87 -11.67
C THR A 531 35.06 29.51 -11.95
N GLN A 532 36.18 29.49 -12.67
CA GLN A 532 36.94 28.27 -12.95
C GLN A 532 37.58 27.70 -11.68
N ALA A 533 38.10 28.56 -10.79
CA ALA A 533 38.61 28.14 -9.49
C ALA A 533 37.50 27.46 -8.66
N GLN A 534 36.32 28.07 -8.61
CA GLN A 534 35.18 27.49 -7.91
C GLN A 534 34.69 26.17 -8.53
N LEU A 535 34.66 26.08 -9.87
CA LEU A 535 34.36 24.82 -10.58
C LEU A 535 35.38 23.73 -10.23
N LEU A 536 36.67 24.06 -10.18
CA LEU A 536 37.72 23.09 -9.80
C LEU A 536 37.53 22.58 -8.37
N ILE A 537 37.23 23.46 -7.42
CA ILE A 537 36.93 23.09 -6.02
C ILE A 537 35.70 22.19 -5.96
N GLN A 538 34.65 22.50 -6.72
CA GLN A 538 33.45 21.69 -6.78
C GLN A 538 33.73 20.29 -7.35
N ARG A 539 34.47 20.19 -8.47
CA ARG A 539 34.86 18.91 -9.07
C ARG A 539 35.73 18.07 -8.12
N GLN A 540 36.61 18.71 -7.35
CA GLN A 540 37.41 18.04 -6.33
C GLN A 540 36.51 17.42 -5.24
N LYS A 541 35.47 18.12 -4.78
CA LYS A 541 34.51 17.58 -3.80
C LYS A 541 33.70 16.41 -4.37
N GLU A 542 33.25 16.51 -5.62
CA GLU A 542 32.50 15.44 -6.30
C GLU A 542 33.35 14.17 -6.44
N ILE A 543 34.60 14.30 -6.88
CA ILE A 543 35.52 13.15 -6.99
C ILE A 543 35.86 12.58 -5.62
N ALA A 544 36.06 13.42 -4.60
CA ALA A 544 36.29 12.94 -3.24
C ALA A 544 35.11 12.09 -2.73
N ALA A 545 33.87 12.44 -3.09
CA ALA A 545 32.70 11.61 -2.78
C ALA A 545 32.67 10.29 -3.58
N LEU A 546 33.04 10.32 -4.86
CA LEU A 546 33.13 9.10 -5.70
C LEU A 546 34.28 8.17 -5.26
N GLU A 547 35.36 8.70 -4.70
CA GLU A 547 36.47 7.93 -4.12
C GLU A 547 36.12 7.25 -2.79
N ILE A 548 34.94 7.50 -2.23
CA ILE A 548 34.45 6.76 -1.06
C ILE A 548 33.59 5.58 -1.54
N CYS A 549 33.81 4.39 -0.98
CA CYS A 549 33.00 3.23 -1.27
C CYS A 549 31.58 3.41 -0.70
N SER A 550 30.57 3.45 -1.56
CA SER A 550 29.13 3.52 -1.18
C SER A 550 28.65 2.36 -0.30
N VAL A 551 29.38 1.25 -0.25
CA VAL A 551 28.98 0.04 0.50
C VAL A 551 29.64 -0.03 1.88
N CYS A 552 30.90 0.36 2.02
CA CYS A 552 31.67 0.23 3.28
C CYS A 552 32.35 1.51 3.77
N GLN A 553 32.19 2.63 3.05
CA GLN A 553 32.77 3.94 3.36
C GLN A 553 34.31 4.02 3.36
N GLU A 554 35.00 2.97 2.88
CA GLU A 554 36.46 2.98 2.75
C GLU A 554 36.90 3.80 1.53
N LYS A 555 38.09 4.42 1.59
CA LYS A 555 38.66 5.14 0.45
C LYS A 555 39.08 4.16 -0.66
N VAL A 556 38.72 4.48 -1.90
CA VAL A 556 38.98 3.70 -3.10
C VAL A 556 39.57 4.62 -4.16
N LYS A 557 40.56 4.12 -4.91
CA LYS A 557 41.12 4.83 -6.06
C LYS A 557 40.22 4.65 -7.28
N LEU A 558 39.94 5.74 -8.00
CA LEU A 558 39.29 5.68 -9.31
C LEU A 558 40.36 5.45 -10.39
N GLU A 559 40.21 4.40 -11.18
CA GLU A 559 41.04 4.13 -12.34
C GLU A 559 40.30 4.59 -13.60
N TYR A 560 40.81 5.63 -14.26
CA TYR A 560 40.19 6.15 -15.47
C TYR A 560 40.12 5.09 -16.59
N GLN A 561 38.99 5.06 -17.30
CA GLN A 561 38.77 4.18 -18.45
C GLN A 561 38.44 5.02 -19.70
N GLN A 562 39.09 4.68 -20.82
CA GLN A 562 38.81 5.29 -22.13
C GLN A 562 37.47 4.75 -22.68
N PRO A 563 36.66 5.54 -23.41
CA PRO A 563 36.88 6.94 -23.80
C PRO A 563 36.51 7.97 -22.71
N LEU A 564 35.54 7.69 -21.83
CA LEU A 564 35.17 8.53 -20.68
C LEU A 564 34.47 7.66 -19.62
N GLY A 565 35.08 7.48 -18.45
CA GLY A 565 34.56 6.63 -17.40
C GLY A 565 35.62 6.25 -16.37
N PHE A 566 35.24 5.41 -15.42
CA PHE A 566 36.16 4.89 -14.41
C PHE A 566 35.81 3.46 -14.00
N LYS A 567 36.82 2.75 -13.50
CA LYS A 567 36.69 1.50 -12.78
C LYS A 567 37.21 1.69 -11.37
N CYS A 568 36.56 1.10 -10.38
CA CYS A 568 37.15 0.98 -9.06
C CYS A 568 36.68 -0.30 -8.36
N ILE A 569 37.58 -0.87 -7.57
CA ILE A 569 37.33 -2.10 -6.80
C ILE A 569 37.70 -1.82 -5.35
N CYS A 570 36.74 -1.94 -4.45
CA CYS A 570 36.98 -1.80 -3.03
C CYS A 570 37.71 -3.03 -2.48
N LYS A 571 38.86 -2.83 -1.83
CA LYS A 571 39.66 -3.93 -1.25
C LYS A 571 38.95 -4.62 -0.07
N THR A 572 38.17 -3.86 0.70
CA THR A 572 37.51 -4.35 1.93
C THR A 572 36.25 -5.15 1.64
N CYS A 573 35.33 -4.60 0.83
CA CYS A 573 34.03 -5.23 0.58
C CYS A 573 33.87 -5.85 -0.81
N LYS A 574 34.90 -5.80 -1.66
CA LYS A 574 34.90 -6.31 -3.04
C LYS A 574 33.78 -5.75 -3.91
N ALA A 575 33.26 -4.57 -3.56
CA ALA A 575 32.33 -3.85 -4.42
C ALA A 575 33.09 -3.31 -5.63
N GLU A 576 32.56 -3.60 -6.82
CA GLU A 576 33.11 -3.14 -8.08
C GLU A 576 32.18 -2.08 -8.67
N ARG A 577 32.73 -0.92 -9.03
CA ARG A 577 31.96 0.14 -9.71
C ARG A 577 32.59 0.44 -11.06
N TYR A 578 31.75 0.52 -12.08
CA TYR A 578 32.15 0.79 -13.46
C TYR A 578 31.26 1.88 -14.04
N LEU A 579 31.84 3.00 -14.46
CA LEU A 579 31.19 4.01 -15.29
C LEU A 579 31.72 3.87 -16.72
N ARG A 580 30.82 3.77 -17.70
CA ARG A 580 31.16 3.65 -19.12
C ARG A 580 30.31 4.61 -19.95
N LYS A 581 30.91 5.22 -20.96
CA LYS A 581 30.19 5.97 -21.99
C LYS A 581 29.74 5.02 -23.10
N ARG A 582 28.46 5.09 -23.48
CA ARG A 582 27.86 4.41 -24.64
C ARG A 582 27.56 5.43 -25.74
N ASP A 583 27.24 4.99 -26.95
CA ASP A 583 26.95 5.87 -28.08
C ASP A 583 25.77 6.82 -27.82
N THR A 584 24.80 6.39 -27.01
CA THR A 584 23.56 7.13 -26.69
C THR A 584 23.48 7.67 -25.26
N GLY A 585 24.56 7.61 -24.46
CA GLY A 585 24.52 8.04 -23.05
C GLY A 585 25.68 7.51 -22.20
N TRP A 586 25.44 7.32 -20.91
CA TRP A 586 26.37 6.66 -20.00
C TRP A 586 25.68 5.60 -19.15
N GLU A 587 26.47 4.65 -18.66
CA GLU A 587 26.00 3.55 -17.84
C GLU A 587 26.94 3.36 -16.65
N PHE A 588 26.36 3.23 -15.47
CA PHE A 588 27.04 2.93 -14.24
C PHE A 588 26.55 1.62 -13.65
N GLU A 589 27.48 0.74 -13.32
CA GLU A 589 27.22 -0.54 -12.67
C GLU A 589 27.92 -0.59 -11.32
N GLN A 590 27.20 -0.99 -10.27
CA GLN A 590 27.76 -1.33 -8.97
C GLN A 590 27.43 -2.78 -8.61
N LYS A 591 28.45 -3.64 -8.66
CA LYS A 591 28.38 -5.08 -8.41
C LYS A 591 28.97 -5.42 -7.06
N ILE A 592 28.39 -6.41 -6.39
CA ILE A 592 28.98 -7.00 -5.18
C ILE A 592 29.19 -8.48 -5.48
N ALA A 593 30.44 -8.94 -5.33
CA ALA A 593 30.83 -10.31 -5.68
C ALA A 593 30.43 -10.73 -7.12
N GLY A 594 30.45 -9.79 -8.06
CA GLY A 594 30.12 -10.03 -9.47
C GLY A 594 28.62 -9.99 -9.83
N GLU A 595 27.73 -9.84 -8.85
CA GLU A 595 26.27 -9.85 -9.07
C GLU A 595 25.64 -8.45 -8.87
N ILE A 596 24.55 -8.18 -9.60
CA ILE A 596 23.60 -7.11 -9.32
C ILE A 596 22.31 -7.79 -8.86
N ASN A 597 22.04 -7.78 -7.55
CA ASN A 597 20.90 -8.48 -6.99
C ASN A 597 20.34 -7.74 -5.77
N PHE A 598 19.20 -7.08 -5.97
CA PHE A 598 18.52 -6.32 -4.93
C PHE A 598 18.10 -7.17 -3.74
N THR A 599 17.56 -8.38 -3.97
CA THR A 599 17.12 -9.25 -2.87
C THR A 599 18.27 -9.67 -1.94
N LYS A 600 19.49 -9.79 -2.47
CA LYS A 600 20.67 -10.18 -1.67
C LYS A 600 21.42 -8.99 -1.05
N TYR A 601 21.47 -7.86 -1.76
CA TYR A 601 22.35 -6.74 -1.43
C TYR A 601 21.63 -5.40 -1.15
N GLY A 602 20.31 -5.35 -1.38
CA GLY A 602 19.48 -4.16 -1.23
C GLY A 602 19.91 -3.03 -2.17
N ARG A 603 19.88 -1.80 -1.66
CA ARG A 603 20.32 -0.61 -2.40
C ARG A 603 21.80 -0.64 -2.80
N ARG A 604 22.61 -1.53 -2.23
CA ARG A 604 24.07 -1.55 -2.43
C ARG A 604 24.49 -2.20 -3.75
N SER A 605 23.58 -2.84 -4.48
CA SER A 605 23.84 -3.29 -5.84
C SER A 605 22.85 -2.64 -6.80
N MET A 606 23.35 -1.95 -7.82
CA MET A 606 22.50 -1.17 -8.71
C MET A 606 23.12 -1.00 -10.09
N MET A 607 22.26 -0.66 -11.04
CA MET A 607 22.63 -0.16 -12.36
C MET A 607 21.95 1.19 -12.55
N ILE A 608 22.63 2.13 -13.20
CA ILE A 608 22.13 3.45 -13.57
C ILE A 608 22.46 3.68 -15.03
N SER A 609 21.51 4.22 -15.77
CA SER A 609 21.72 4.67 -17.15
C SER A 609 21.25 6.12 -17.24
N GLY A 610 21.89 6.94 -18.08
CA GLY A 610 21.43 8.30 -18.30
C GLY A 610 22.23 9.07 -19.33
#